data_AF-A0AA90TSU5-F1
#
_entry.id   AF-A0AA90TSU5-F1
#
_cell.length_a   1.000
_cell.length_b   1.000
_cell.length_c   1.000
_cell.angle_alpha   90.00
_cell.angle_beta   90.00
_cell.angle_gamma   90.00
#
_symmetry.space_group_name_H-M   'P 1'
#
loop_
_entity.id
_entity.type
_entity.pdbx_description
1 polymer ?
#
loop_
_entity_poly.entity_id
_entity_poly.type
_entity_poly.pdbx_seq_one_letter_code
_entity_poly.pdbx_strand_id
1 'polypeptide(L)'
;MEKRIQSWLNKPNYFRYGFICILLLSTFLNLTILMDERIYIFYVLATVFLGIGFYNQSPLFLVLCTTLIVTCRYSFAPNLPDAGTFFVQLGTYLLIMVISVGLMKHNQRIKRDNIEMIKVLSKALDSRDTYTSQHSENVAKYALKIAKKMKLSAELCDMTQKAGLLHDIGKIGVPEHILKKPGKLTEEEYSIIKEHPLIGNEIIKHVSSFHETGILDGVLYHHERYDGKGYPHGLKGEEIPLIARILAVADTFDAMTSKRIYRTELDVHKTLAEINQNKGTQFDPEIAEVFLHLFEEEHLIDFQKESPKILFKSQRTKTLGQ
;
A
#
# COMPACT_ATOMS: atom_id res chain seq x y z
N MET A 1 -16.91 4.23 12.50
CA MET A 1 -16.39 5.62 12.46
C MET A 1 -14.89 5.63 12.21
N GLU A 2 -14.13 4.81 12.93
CA GLU A 2 -12.67 4.69 12.86
C GLU A 2 -12.11 4.34 11.46
N LYS A 3 -12.68 3.34 10.76
CA LYS A 3 -12.28 3.00 9.36
C LYS A 3 -12.41 4.18 8.38
N ARG A 4 -13.45 5.01 8.53
CA ARG A 4 -13.65 6.19 7.67
C ARG A 4 -12.61 7.28 7.96
N ILE A 5 -12.28 7.49 9.22
CA ILE A 5 -11.25 8.46 9.63
C ILE A 5 -9.86 8.02 9.13
N GLN A 6 -9.53 6.73 9.25
CA GLN A 6 -8.27 6.19 8.69
C GLN A 6 -8.21 6.34 7.16
N SER A 7 -9.31 6.05 6.45
CA SER A 7 -9.40 6.26 5.00
C SER A 7 -9.16 7.72 4.59
N TRP A 8 -9.64 8.67 5.39
CA TRP A 8 -9.40 10.10 5.16
C TRP A 8 -7.94 10.48 5.42
N LEU A 9 -7.36 10.03 6.55
CA LEU A 9 -5.95 10.21 6.89
C LEU A 9 -5.00 9.60 5.84
N ASN A 10 -5.45 8.64 5.05
CA ASN A 10 -4.69 8.07 3.93
C ASN A 10 -4.65 8.98 2.69
N LYS A 11 -5.49 10.01 2.62
CA LYS A 11 -5.64 10.89 1.45
C LYS A 11 -5.49 12.36 1.85
N PRO A 12 -4.26 12.90 1.85
CA PRO A 12 -3.98 14.30 2.22
C PRO A 12 -4.81 15.32 1.43
N ASN A 13 -5.20 14.99 0.20
CA ASN A 13 -6.01 15.85 -0.66
C ASN A 13 -7.37 16.22 -0.04
N TYR A 14 -8.02 15.33 0.73
CA TYR A 14 -9.27 15.69 1.39
C TYR A 14 -9.07 16.79 2.43
N PHE A 15 -7.95 16.78 3.16
CA PHE A 15 -7.62 17.85 4.10
C PHE A 15 -7.26 19.16 3.39
N ARG A 16 -6.67 19.09 2.19
CA ARG A 16 -6.42 20.29 1.37
C ARG A 16 -7.73 20.94 0.92
N TYR A 17 -8.68 20.16 0.41
CA TYR A 17 -10.00 20.67 0.05
C TYR A 17 -10.76 21.16 1.28
N GLY A 18 -10.74 20.40 2.37
CA GLY A 18 -11.35 20.80 3.64
C GLY A 18 -10.77 22.11 4.18
N PHE A 19 -9.45 22.31 4.10
CA PHE A 19 -8.81 23.57 4.47
C PHE A 19 -9.41 24.76 3.70
N ILE A 20 -9.49 24.64 2.36
CA ILE A 20 -10.04 25.71 1.51
C ILE A 20 -11.51 25.96 1.85
N CYS A 21 -12.33 24.91 1.95
CA CYS A 21 -13.75 25.04 2.26
C CYS A 21 -14.00 25.68 3.64
N ILE A 22 -13.26 25.26 4.67
CA ILE A 22 -13.42 25.78 6.03
C ILE A 22 -12.96 27.23 6.11
N LEU A 23 -11.87 27.59 5.43
CA LEU A 23 -11.39 28.96 5.40
C LEU A 23 -12.36 29.91 4.67
N LEU A 24 -12.90 29.49 3.53
CA LEU A 24 -13.91 30.28 2.82
C LEU A 24 -15.20 30.41 3.62
N LEU A 25 -15.64 29.32 4.25
CA LEU A 25 -16.82 29.32 5.11
C LEU A 25 -16.62 30.24 6.32
N SER A 26 -15.45 30.21 6.98
CA SER A 26 -15.18 31.05 8.14
C SER A 26 -15.16 32.54 7.77
N THR A 27 -14.55 32.89 6.64
CA THR A 27 -14.57 34.27 6.11
C THR A 27 -16.00 34.71 5.74
N PHE A 28 -16.77 33.85 5.07
CA PHE A 28 -18.16 34.17 4.67
C PHE A 28 -19.08 34.36 5.89
N LEU A 29 -18.97 33.48 6.90
CA LEU A 29 -19.75 33.59 8.13
C LEU A 29 -19.40 34.87 8.89
N ASN A 30 -18.11 35.24 8.97
CA ASN A 30 -17.70 36.49 9.59
C ASN A 30 -18.19 37.74 8.84
N LEU A 31 -18.40 37.66 7.52
CA LEU A 31 -18.97 38.75 6.72
C LEU A 31 -20.49 38.87 6.85
N THR A 32 -21.19 37.76 7.13
CA THR A 32 -22.66 37.69 7.09
C THR A 32 -23.30 37.71 8.48
N ILE A 33 -22.68 37.03 9.44
CA ILE A 33 -23.16 36.86 10.81
C ILE A 33 -22.19 37.63 11.70
N LEU A 34 -22.68 38.76 12.22
CA LEU A 34 -22.03 39.66 13.19
C LEU A 34 -21.03 38.94 14.11
N MET A 35 -19.74 39.17 13.87
CA MET A 35 -18.58 39.11 14.78
C MET A 35 -18.77 38.28 16.06
N ASP A 36 -19.13 37.01 15.89
CA ASP A 36 -19.39 36.07 16.97
C ASP A 36 -18.13 35.26 17.24
N GLU A 37 -17.67 35.26 18.50
CA GLU A 37 -16.48 34.51 18.94
C GLU A 37 -16.57 33.01 18.63
N ARG A 38 -17.79 32.47 18.51
CA ARG A 38 -18.02 31.07 18.13
C ARG A 38 -17.49 30.71 16.74
N ILE A 39 -17.35 31.68 15.83
CA ILE A 39 -16.83 31.46 14.47
C ILE A 39 -15.32 31.17 14.51
N TYR A 40 -14.61 31.51 15.59
CA TYR A 40 -13.17 31.30 15.70
C TYR A 40 -12.75 29.83 15.73
N ILE A 41 -13.64 28.91 16.10
CA ILE A 41 -13.36 27.48 16.05
C ILE A 41 -13.04 27.00 14.62
N PHE A 42 -13.62 27.64 13.60
CA PHE A 42 -13.36 27.31 12.20
C PHE A 42 -11.94 27.72 11.78
N TYR A 43 -11.38 28.78 12.35
CA TYR A 43 -9.99 29.19 12.08
C TYR A 43 -8.98 28.23 12.71
N VAL A 44 -9.28 27.73 13.91
CA VAL A 44 -8.50 26.66 14.55
C VAL A 44 -8.57 25.39 13.70
N LEU A 45 -9.77 25.00 13.27
CA LEU A 45 -9.97 23.83 12.41
C LEU A 45 -9.25 23.95 11.07
N ALA A 46 -9.31 25.13 10.43
CA ALA A 46 -8.56 25.43 9.21
C ALA A 46 -7.05 25.24 9.42
N THR A 47 -6.53 25.65 10.57
CA THR A 47 -5.10 25.49 10.91
C THR A 47 -4.70 24.03 11.06
N VAL A 48 -5.54 23.20 11.68
CA VAL A 48 -5.35 21.75 11.76
C VAL A 48 -5.34 21.13 10.35
N PHE A 49 -6.30 21.50 9.50
CA PHE A 49 -6.41 20.99 8.13
C PHE A 49 -5.25 21.44 7.25
N LEU A 50 -4.74 22.67 7.44
CA LEU A 50 -3.52 23.15 6.80
C LEU A 50 -2.34 22.24 7.17
N GLY A 51 -2.14 21.99 8.47
CA GLY A 51 -1.03 21.17 8.95
C GLY A 51 -1.09 19.72 8.46
N ILE A 52 -2.27 19.09 8.47
CA ILE A 52 -2.44 17.71 7.98
C ILE A 52 -2.37 17.64 6.45
N GLY A 53 -3.05 18.54 5.73
CA GLY A 53 -3.17 18.49 4.26
C GLY A 53 -1.89 18.89 3.53
N PHE A 54 -1.09 19.78 4.12
CA PHE A 54 0.14 20.33 3.52
C PHE A 54 1.40 19.95 4.31
N TYR A 55 1.36 18.86 5.08
CA TYR A 55 2.48 18.38 5.92
C TYR A 55 3.82 18.20 5.17
N ASN A 56 3.78 18.03 3.85
CA ASN A 56 4.93 17.82 2.98
C ASN A 56 5.45 19.10 2.31
N GLN A 57 4.82 20.26 2.54
CA GLN A 57 5.23 21.55 1.97
C GLN A 57 6.35 22.21 2.77
N SER A 58 6.91 23.29 2.22
CA SER A 58 7.98 24.04 2.88
C SER A 58 7.51 24.65 4.21
N PRO A 59 8.37 24.70 5.24
CA PRO A 59 8.01 25.34 6.51
C PRO A 59 7.58 26.80 6.32
N LEU A 60 8.22 27.53 5.42
CA LEU A 60 7.88 28.91 5.11
C LEU A 60 6.45 29.05 4.59
N PHE A 61 6.02 28.19 3.68
CA PHE A 61 4.65 28.19 3.16
C PHE A 61 3.62 28.01 4.29
N LEU A 62 3.87 27.06 5.19
CA LEU A 62 2.97 26.77 6.31
C LEU A 62 2.89 27.92 7.31
N VAL A 63 4.03 28.56 7.62
CA VAL A 63 4.07 29.77 8.47
C VAL A 63 3.29 30.90 7.81
N LEU A 64 3.53 31.19 6.53
CA LEU A 64 2.82 32.26 5.80
C LEU A 64 1.30 32.03 5.79
N CYS A 65 0.85 30.81 5.48
CA CYS A 65 -0.57 30.47 5.53
C CYS A 65 -1.14 30.60 6.95
N THR A 66 -0.41 30.19 7.99
CA THR A 66 -0.86 30.32 9.38
C THR A 66 -0.96 31.79 9.79
N THR A 67 0.02 32.62 9.43
CA THR A 67 -0.01 34.07 9.67
C THR A 67 -1.18 34.74 8.93
N LEU A 68 -1.51 34.28 7.72
CA LEU A 68 -2.68 34.76 6.99
C LEU A 68 -3.99 34.42 7.73
N ILE A 69 -4.15 33.17 8.19
CA ILE A 69 -5.32 32.73 8.98
C ILE A 69 -5.49 33.59 10.23
N VAL A 70 -4.41 33.84 10.96
CA VAL A 70 -4.42 34.66 12.19
C VAL A 70 -4.73 36.12 11.87
N THR A 71 -4.14 36.67 10.81
CA THR A 71 -4.43 38.04 10.34
C THR A 71 -5.90 38.21 9.95
N CYS A 72 -6.46 37.25 9.21
CA CYS A 72 -7.87 37.24 8.87
C CYS A 72 -8.73 37.21 10.14
N ARG A 73 -8.43 36.31 11.09
CA ARG A 73 -9.17 36.23 12.35
C ARG A 73 -9.08 37.53 13.16
N TYR A 74 -7.90 38.13 13.24
CA TYR A 74 -7.66 39.38 13.98
C TYR A 74 -8.43 40.56 13.35
N SER A 75 -8.49 40.63 12.02
CA SER A 75 -9.19 41.70 11.30
C SER A 75 -10.71 41.66 11.45
N PHE A 76 -11.27 40.47 11.72
CA PHE A 76 -12.70 40.26 11.94
C PHE A 76 -13.07 40.10 13.43
N ALA A 77 -12.24 40.61 14.35
CA ALA A 77 -12.58 40.63 15.77
C ALA A 77 -13.55 41.79 16.10
N PRO A 78 -14.60 41.57 16.92
CA PRO A 78 -15.60 42.60 17.29
C PRO A 78 -15.00 43.81 18.01
N ASN A 79 -13.88 43.61 18.70
CA ASN A 79 -13.08 44.68 19.29
C ASN A 79 -11.67 44.56 18.74
N LEU A 80 -11.00 45.69 18.42
CA LEU A 80 -9.58 45.67 18.05
C LEU A 80 -8.79 45.09 19.24
N PRO A 81 -8.25 43.87 19.14
CA PRO A 81 -7.48 43.27 20.22
C PRO A 81 -6.14 43.99 20.32
N ASP A 82 -5.51 43.99 21.49
CA ASP A 82 -4.16 44.51 21.62
C ASP A 82 -3.15 43.72 20.76
N ALA A 83 -2.02 44.34 20.44
CA ALA A 83 -0.97 43.68 19.65
C ALA A 83 -0.45 42.39 20.33
N GLY A 84 -0.47 42.31 21.66
CA GLY A 84 -0.09 41.11 22.40
C GLY A 84 -1.00 39.92 22.10
N THR A 85 -2.32 40.15 22.02
CA THR A 85 -3.29 39.13 21.63
C THR A 85 -2.98 38.54 20.24
N PHE A 86 -2.55 39.36 19.27
CA PHE A 86 -2.13 38.88 17.95
C PHE A 86 -0.94 37.91 18.06
N PHE A 87 0.11 38.27 18.81
CA PHE A 87 1.30 37.43 18.94
C PHE A 87 1.03 36.13 19.70
N VAL A 88 0.18 36.16 20.74
CA VAL A 88 -0.26 34.96 21.46
C VAL A 88 -1.04 34.02 20.52
N GLN A 89 -1.93 34.57 19.71
CA GLN A 89 -2.71 33.79 18.73
C GLN A 89 -1.83 33.22 17.62
N LEU A 90 -0.88 34.01 17.12
CA LEU A 90 0.09 33.53 16.16
C LEU A 90 0.92 32.38 16.74
N GLY A 91 1.41 32.51 17.97
CA GLY A 91 2.17 31.46 18.65
C GLY A 91 1.36 30.17 18.83
N THR A 92 0.12 30.27 19.31
CA THR A 92 -0.77 29.12 19.50
C THR A 92 -1.14 28.43 18.18
N TYR A 93 -1.44 29.18 17.12
CA TYR A 93 -1.79 28.61 15.83
C TYR A 93 -0.58 27.97 15.15
N LEU A 94 0.61 28.57 15.27
CA LEU A 94 1.86 27.94 14.82
C LEU A 94 2.12 26.63 15.56
N LEU A 95 1.89 26.58 16.88
CA LEU A 95 2.02 25.35 17.66
C LEU A 95 1.04 24.26 17.17
N ILE A 96 -0.23 24.60 16.96
CA ILE A 96 -1.24 23.68 16.42
C ILE A 96 -0.83 23.17 15.04
N MET A 97 -0.36 24.06 14.16
CA MET A 97 0.13 23.71 12.83
C MET A 97 1.30 22.74 12.92
N VAL A 98 2.31 23.03 13.75
CA VAL A 98 3.49 22.16 13.93
C VAL A 98 3.11 20.79 14.46
N ILE A 99 2.22 20.72 15.46
CA ILE A 99 1.71 19.44 16.00
C ILE A 99 0.98 18.66 14.91
N SER A 100 0.11 19.32 14.15
CA SER A 100 -0.68 18.68 13.07
C SER A 100 0.22 18.13 11.96
N VAL A 101 1.24 18.88 11.55
CA VAL A 101 2.27 18.43 10.60
C VAL A 101 3.07 17.25 11.16
N GLY A 102 3.50 17.35 12.43
CA GLY A 102 4.28 16.33 13.12
C GLY A 102 3.52 15.00 13.20
N LEU A 103 2.25 15.04 13.60
CA LEU A 103 1.37 13.88 13.66
C LEU A 103 1.21 13.21 12.29
N MET A 104 0.97 14.01 11.24
CA MET A 104 0.82 13.47 9.89
C MET A 104 2.13 12.86 9.37
N LYS A 105 3.27 13.53 9.57
CA LYS A 105 4.59 12.98 9.22
C LYS A 105 4.88 11.67 9.95
N HIS A 106 4.56 11.60 11.23
CA HIS A 106 4.77 10.40 12.04
C HIS A 106 3.87 9.25 11.56
N ASN A 107 2.59 9.51 11.29
CA ASN A 107 1.66 8.51 10.76
C ASN A 107 2.12 7.97 9.40
N GLN A 108 2.60 8.84 8.50
CA GLN A 108 3.13 8.45 7.20
C GLN A 108 4.44 7.66 7.31
N ARG A 109 5.30 7.98 8.28
CA ARG A 109 6.51 7.21 8.59
C ARG A 109 6.15 5.79 9.04
N ILE A 110 5.26 5.64 10.02
CA ILE A 110 4.81 4.32 10.49
C ILE A 110 4.30 3.45 9.32
N LYS A 111 3.48 4.03 8.43
CA LYS A 111 2.96 3.30 7.27
C LYS A 111 4.08 2.84 6.32
N ARG A 112 5.06 3.70 6.07
CA ARG A 112 6.21 3.36 5.24
C ARG A 112 7.03 2.24 5.88
N ASP A 113 7.37 2.42 7.15
CA ASP A 113 8.18 1.46 7.91
C ASP A 113 7.49 0.09 7.97
N ASN A 114 6.17 0.04 8.09
CA ASN A 114 5.39 -1.21 8.04
C ASN A 114 5.54 -1.93 6.69
N ILE A 115 5.43 -1.21 5.56
CA ILE A 115 5.60 -1.81 4.23
C ILE A 115 7.06 -2.25 4.02
N GLU A 116 8.02 -1.44 4.46
CA GLU A 116 9.44 -1.79 4.38
C GLU A 116 9.75 -3.05 5.20
N MET A 117 9.16 -3.19 6.40
CA MET A 117 9.29 -4.39 7.21
C MET A 117 8.71 -5.63 6.52
N ILE A 118 7.50 -5.52 5.94
CA ILE A 118 6.88 -6.61 5.16
C ILE A 118 7.80 -7.04 4.01
N LYS A 119 8.38 -6.08 3.28
CA LYS A 119 9.32 -6.38 2.19
C LYS A 119 10.59 -7.06 2.68
N VAL A 120 11.15 -6.62 3.80
CA VAL A 120 12.34 -7.25 4.39
C VAL A 120 12.06 -8.69 4.79
N LEU A 121 10.91 -8.96 5.42
CA LEU A 121 10.49 -10.32 5.80
C LEU A 121 10.30 -11.21 4.57
N SER A 122 9.58 -10.69 3.57
CA SER A 122 9.36 -11.35 2.28
C SER A 122 10.69 -11.71 1.61
N LYS A 123 11.63 -10.77 1.53
CA LYS A 123 12.96 -10.99 0.95
C LYS A 123 13.81 -12.00 1.72
N ALA A 124 13.71 -11.99 3.06
CA ALA A 124 14.40 -12.97 3.90
C ALA A 124 13.88 -14.39 3.61
N LEU A 125 12.57 -14.54 3.39
CA LEU A 125 11.96 -15.80 2.97
C LEU A 125 12.35 -16.22 1.55
N ASP A 126 12.25 -15.31 0.57
CA ASP A 126 12.67 -15.57 -0.81
C ASP A 126 14.14 -16.04 -0.86
N SER A 127 15.00 -15.57 0.05
CA SER A 127 16.40 -16.00 0.12
C SER A 127 16.61 -17.48 0.54
N ARG A 128 15.61 -18.10 1.17
CA ARG A 128 15.62 -19.52 1.52
C ARG A 128 15.09 -20.40 0.40
N ASP A 129 14.23 -19.87 -0.45
CA ASP A 129 13.73 -20.55 -1.64
C ASP A 129 14.77 -20.47 -2.77
N THR A 130 14.73 -21.44 -3.68
CA THR A 130 15.54 -21.43 -4.91
C THR A 130 15.03 -20.40 -5.92
N TYR A 131 13.82 -19.87 -5.73
CA TYR A 131 13.27 -18.77 -6.52
C TYR A 131 14.05 -17.47 -6.27
N THR A 132 14.14 -16.64 -7.33
CA THR A 132 14.91 -15.40 -7.30
C THR A 132 14.52 -14.50 -6.12
N SER A 133 15.46 -13.70 -5.60
CA SER A 133 15.31 -12.80 -4.44
C SER A 133 14.30 -11.65 -4.58
N GLN A 134 13.40 -11.76 -5.55
CA GLN A 134 12.49 -10.73 -6.04
C GLN A 134 11.10 -11.30 -6.40
N HIS A 135 10.84 -12.60 -6.19
CA HIS A 135 9.60 -13.27 -6.60
C HIS A 135 8.38 -12.61 -5.95
N SER A 136 8.36 -12.53 -4.63
CA SER A 136 7.24 -11.97 -3.88
C SER A 136 6.98 -10.49 -4.24
N GLU A 137 8.04 -9.73 -4.50
CA GLU A 137 7.94 -8.34 -4.96
C GLU A 137 7.34 -8.23 -6.38
N ASN A 138 7.67 -9.14 -7.29
CA ASN A 138 7.09 -9.17 -8.63
C ASN A 138 5.61 -9.56 -8.59
N VAL A 139 5.26 -10.60 -7.81
CA VAL A 139 3.85 -11.01 -7.61
C VAL A 139 3.04 -9.84 -7.06
N ALA A 140 3.53 -9.16 -6.02
CA ALA A 140 2.88 -7.98 -5.47
C ALA A 140 2.71 -6.84 -6.50
N LYS A 141 3.70 -6.65 -7.39
CA LYS A 141 3.64 -5.65 -8.47
C LYS A 141 2.58 -6.01 -9.50
N TYR A 142 2.55 -7.25 -9.98
CA TYR A 142 1.55 -7.70 -10.97
C TYR A 142 0.15 -7.67 -10.40
N ALA A 143 -0.04 -8.15 -9.16
CA ALA A 143 -1.31 -8.11 -8.46
C ALA A 143 -1.83 -6.68 -8.29
N LEU A 144 -0.96 -5.72 -7.96
CA LEU A 144 -1.32 -4.29 -7.89
C LEU A 144 -1.76 -3.74 -9.26
N LYS A 145 -1.07 -4.11 -10.35
CA LYS A 145 -1.45 -3.66 -11.70
C LYS A 145 -2.83 -4.20 -12.10
N ILE A 146 -3.08 -5.49 -11.85
CA ILE A 146 -4.39 -6.12 -12.06
C ILE A 146 -5.47 -5.36 -11.28
N ALA A 147 -5.28 -5.19 -9.96
CA ALA A 147 -6.24 -4.50 -9.10
C ALA A 147 -6.56 -3.07 -9.58
N LYS A 148 -5.54 -2.32 -10.02
CA LYS A 148 -5.72 -0.98 -10.60
C LYS A 148 -6.50 -1.00 -11.91
N LYS A 149 -6.22 -1.96 -12.80
CA LYS A 149 -6.92 -2.09 -14.09
C LYS A 149 -8.39 -2.46 -13.90
N MET A 150 -8.70 -3.29 -12.90
CA MET A 150 -10.06 -3.58 -12.43
C MET A 150 -10.74 -2.40 -11.74
N LYS A 151 -10.06 -1.26 -11.57
CA LYS A 151 -10.56 -0.04 -10.90
C LYS A 151 -10.99 -0.29 -9.46
N LEU A 152 -10.31 -1.21 -8.77
CA LEU A 152 -10.55 -1.46 -7.36
C LEU A 152 -10.19 -0.23 -6.51
N SER A 153 -10.73 -0.16 -5.29
CA SER A 153 -10.44 0.95 -4.37
C SER A 153 -8.94 0.99 -4.05
N ALA A 154 -8.43 2.19 -3.73
CA ALA A 154 -7.01 2.35 -3.36
C ALA A 154 -6.63 1.50 -2.13
N GLU A 155 -7.59 1.29 -1.22
CA GLU A 155 -7.43 0.41 -0.07
C GLU A 155 -7.29 -1.04 -0.50
N LEU A 156 -8.16 -1.54 -1.38
CA LEU A 156 -8.10 -2.92 -1.86
C LEU A 156 -6.84 -3.17 -2.70
N CYS A 157 -6.38 -2.18 -3.47
CA CYS A 157 -5.09 -2.22 -4.16
C CYS A 157 -3.91 -2.38 -3.18
N ASP A 158 -3.91 -1.62 -2.08
CA ASP A 158 -2.87 -1.70 -1.03
C ASP A 158 -2.90 -3.07 -0.32
N MET A 159 -4.09 -3.59 0.00
CA MET A 159 -4.22 -4.92 0.60
C MET A 159 -3.78 -6.02 -0.36
N THR A 160 -4.12 -5.92 -1.64
CA THR A 160 -3.69 -6.87 -2.68
C THR A 160 -2.16 -6.89 -2.82
N GLN A 161 -1.53 -5.72 -2.81
CA GLN A 161 -0.06 -5.62 -2.85
C GLN A 161 0.57 -6.27 -1.61
N LYS A 162 0.07 -5.98 -0.41
CA LYS A 162 0.59 -6.56 0.84
C LYS A 162 0.40 -8.07 0.90
N ALA A 163 -0.75 -8.57 0.46
CA ALA A 163 -1.01 -10.00 0.35
C ALA A 163 -0.03 -10.67 -0.62
N GLY A 164 0.27 -10.05 -1.76
CA GLY A 164 1.26 -10.56 -2.70
C GLY A 164 2.68 -10.63 -2.12
N LEU A 165 3.09 -9.68 -1.28
CA LEU A 165 4.38 -9.76 -0.58
C LEU A 165 4.45 -10.89 0.45
N LEU A 166 3.31 -11.27 1.02
CA LEU A 166 3.21 -12.20 2.15
C LEU A 166 2.68 -13.59 1.77
N HIS A 167 2.24 -13.81 0.53
CA HIS A 167 1.53 -15.04 0.12
C HIS A 167 2.32 -16.30 0.49
N ASP A 168 3.64 -16.25 0.34
CA ASP A 168 4.57 -17.34 0.59
C ASP A 168 5.20 -17.34 2.00
N ILE A 169 4.76 -16.47 2.92
CA ILE A 169 5.37 -16.33 4.26
C ILE A 169 5.41 -17.67 5.04
N GLY A 170 4.44 -18.55 4.79
CA GLY A 170 4.37 -19.86 5.44
C GLY A 170 5.45 -20.85 4.99
N LYS A 171 6.18 -20.58 3.89
CA LYS A 171 7.34 -21.40 3.49
C LYS A 171 8.42 -21.44 4.55
N ILE A 172 8.38 -20.54 5.55
CA ILE A 172 9.26 -20.61 6.72
C ILE A 172 9.17 -21.95 7.46
N GLY A 173 7.97 -22.55 7.48
CA GLY A 173 7.70 -23.85 8.11
C GLY A 173 8.05 -25.06 7.25
N VAL A 174 8.44 -24.86 5.99
CA VAL A 174 8.82 -25.97 5.10
C VAL A 174 10.30 -26.33 5.34
N PRO A 175 10.63 -27.63 5.52
CA PRO A 175 12.00 -28.08 5.67
C PRO A 175 12.87 -27.71 4.45
N GLU A 176 14.10 -27.25 4.71
CA GLU A 176 14.99 -26.75 3.65
C GLU A 176 15.37 -27.84 2.62
N HIS A 177 15.50 -29.09 3.05
CA HIS A 177 15.80 -30.21 2.13
C HIS A 177 14.64 -30.52 1.16
N ILE A 178 13.40 -30.17 1.52
CA ILE A 178 12.22 -30.27 0.63
C ILE A 178 12.19 -29.05 -0.30
N LEU A 179 12.32 -27.84 0.27
CA LEU A 179 12.25 -26.59 -0.47
C LEU A 179 13.36 -26.46 -1.54
N LYS A 180 14.56 -26.98 -1.25
CA LYS A 180 15.72 -26.95 -2.15
C LYS A 180 15.97 -28.27 -2.89
N LYS A 181 15.01 -29.21 -2.86
CA LYS A 181 15.20 -30.52 -3.47
C LYS A 181 15.42 -30.38 -4.99
N PRO A 182 16.53 -30.92 -5.55
CA PRO A 182 16.70 -30.96 -6.99
C PRO A 182 15.76 -32.02 -7.59
N GLY A 183 14.85 -31.61 -8.46
CA GLY A 183 13.96 -32.51 -9.20
C GLY A 183 12.49 -32.47 -8.73
N LYS A 184 11.76 -33.54 -9.00
CA LYS A 184 10.35 -33.65 -8.60
C LYS A 184 10.24 -34.03 -7.13
N LEU A 185 9.26 -33.44 -6.45
CA LEU A 185 8.87 -33.82 -5.10
C LEU A 185 8.10 -35.13 -5.13
N THR A 186 8.18 -35.92 -4.06
CA THR A 186 7.23 -37.00 -3.81
C THR A 186 5.87 -36.43 -3.40
N GLU A 187 4.82 -37.25 -3.39
CA GLU A 187 3.49 -36.80 -2.97
C GLU A 187 3.48 -36.36 -1.50
N GLU A 188 4.26 -37.02 -0.64
CA GLU A 188 4.41 -36.67 0.77
C GLU A 188 5.13 -35.32 0.94
N GLU A 189 6.23 -35.12 0.21
CA GLU A 189 6.96 -33.85 0.21
C GLU A 189 6.11 -32.71 -0.34
N TYR A 190 5.35 -32.97 -1.40
CA TYR A 190 4.44 -31.99 -1.98
C TYR A 190 3.30 -31.64 -1.02
N SER A 191 2.78 -32.62 -0.27
CA SER A 191 1.77 -32.39 0.77
C SER A 191 2.28 -31.44 1.86
N ILE A 192 3.55 -31.57 2.28
CA ILE A 192 4.18 -30.64 3.22
C ILE A 192 4.26 -29.22 2.64
N ILE A 193 4.58 -29.07 1.36
CA ILE A 193 4.57 -27.74 0.73
C ILE A 193 3.17 -27.14 0.70
N LYS A 194 2.11 -27.93 0.45
CA LYS A 194 0.73 -27.45 0.41
C LYS A 194 0.23 -26.88 1.75
N GLU A 195 0.93 -27.11 2.85
CA GLU A 195 0.58 -26.54 4.16
C GLU A 195 1.00 -25.07 4.32
N HIS A 196 1.89 -24.55 3.46
CA HIS A 196 2.39 -23.18 3.62
C HIS A 196 1.30 -22.08 3.61
N PRO A 197 0.16 -22.17 2.89
CA PRO A 197 -0.88 -21.15 3.00
C PRO A 197 -1.50 -21.13 4.42
N LEU A 198 -1.69 -22.31 5.02
CA LEU A 198 -2.20 -22.45 6.39
C LEU A 198 -1.19 -21.91 7.41
N ILE A 199 0.06 -22.34 7.32
CA ILE A 199 1.15 -21.85 8.18
C ILE A 199 1.29 -20.33 8.03
N GLY A 200 1.22 -19.83 6.80
CA GLY A 200 1.32 -18.41 6.50
C GLY A 200 0.22 -17.62 7.17
N ASN A 201 -1.04 -18.05 7.02
CA ASN A 201 -2.19 -17.45 7.68
C ASN A 201 -2.04 -17.45 9.21
N GLU A 202 -1.62 -18.58 9.80
CA GLU A 202 -1.39 -18.73 11.24
C GLU A 202 -0.31 -17.77 11.77
N ILE A 203 0.72 -17.45 10.97
CA ILE A 203 1.74 -16.47 11.34
C ILE A 203 1.18 -15.05 11.31
N ILE A 204 0.52 -14.67 10.21
CA ILE A 204 0.15 -13.28 9.97
C ILE A 204 -1.17 -12.85 10.65
N LYS A 205 -2.01 -13.81 11.10
CA LYS A 205 -3.24 -13.52 11.86
C LYS A 205 -3.01 -12.84 13.20
N HIS A 206 -1.77 -12.75 13.68
CA HIS A 206 -1.46 -12.01 14.89
C HIS A 206 -1.33 -10.49 14.67
N VAL A 207 -1.30 -10.06 13.41
CA VAL A 207 -1.28 -8.64 13.04
C VAL A 207 -2.72 -8.11 13.00
N SER A 208 -3.16 -7.47 14.09
CA SER A 208 -4.52 -6.94 14.23
C SER A 208 -4.99 -6.09 13.04
N SER A 209 -4.09 -5.29 12.44
CA SER A 209 -4.38 -4.45 11.28
C SER A 209 -4.69 -5.21 9.98
N PHE A 210 -4.41 -6.52 9.91
CA PHE A 210 -4.73 -7.36 8.75
C PHE A 210 -6.13 -7.97 8.83
N HIS A 211 -6.74 -7.98 10.02
CA HIS A 211 -8.11 -8.47 10.16
C HIS A 211 -9.05 -7.60 9.34
N GLU A 212 -10.01 -8.22 8.66
CA GLU A 212 -11.02 -7.54 7.84
C GLU A 212 -10.46 -6.79 6.61
N THR A 213 -9.20 -7.05 6.22
CA THR A 213 -8.57 -6.45 5.03
C THR A 213 -8.52 -7.36 3.81
N GLY A 214 -8.76 -8.66 4.00
CA GLY A 214 -8.59 -9.70 2.98
C GLY A 214 -7.14 -10.16 2.77
N ILE A 215 -6.15 -9.59 3.49
CA ILE A 215 -4.74 -10.05 3.41
C ILE A 215 -4.62 -11.51 3.86
N LEU A 216 -5.26 -11.84 5.00
CA LEU A 216 -5.26 -13.21 5.55
C LEU A 216 -5.82 -14.22 4.54
N ASP A 217 -6.90 -13.84 3.87
CA ASP A 217 -7.56 -14.65 2.84
C ASP A 217 -6.69 -14.79 1.59
N GLY A 218 -6.03 -13.70 1.17
CA GLY A 218 -5.07 -13.72 0.07
C GLY A 218 -3.95 -14.73 0.32
N VAL A 219 -3.35 -14.72 1.52
CA VAL A 219 -2.31 -15.69 1.89
C VAL A 219 -2.87 -17.11 2.00
N LEU A 220 -4.05 -17.31 2.55
CA LEU A 220 -4.62 -18.64 2.77
C LEU A 220 -5.08 -19.33 1.48
N TYR A 221 -5.64 -18.57 0.55
CA TYR A 221 -6.38 -19.12 -0.60
C TYR A 221 -5.72 -18.86 -1.96
N HIS A 222 -4.52 -18.28 -2.05
CA HIS A 222 -3.88 -17.97 -3.34
C HIS A 222 -3.58 -19.20 -4.22
N HIS A 223 -3.63 -20.41 -3.66
CA HIS A 223 -3.53 -21.69 -4.39
C HIS A 223 -4.87 -22.40 -4.61
N GLU A 224 -5.98 -21.77 -4.24
CA GLU A 224 -7.29 -22.21 -4.69
C GLU A 224 -7.42 -22.01 -6.20
N ARG A 225 -8.14 -22.92 -6.85
CA ARG A 225 -8.35 -22.91 -8.30
C ARG A 225 -9.81 -22.64 -8.58
N TYR A 226 -10.10 -21.84 -9.61
CA TYR A 226 -11.48 -21.48 -9.96
C TYR A 226 -12.41 -22.69 -10.20
N ASP A 227 -11.85 -23.84 -10.61
CA ASP A 227 -12.54 -25.12 -10.80
C ASP A 227 -12.79 -25.94 -9.52
N GLY A 228 -12.28 -25.51 -8.36
CA GLY A 228 -12.39 -26.22 -7.08
C GLY A 228 -11.35 -27.32 -6.86
N LYS A 229 -10.35 -27.45 -7.74
CA LYS A 229 -9.28 -28.46 -7.59
C LYS A 229 -8.03 -27.93 -6.86
N GLY A 230 -8.13 -26.73 -6.30
CA GLY A 230 -7.07 -26.09 -5.55
C GLY A 230 -6.97 -26.59 -4.12
N TYR A 231 -6.18 -25.89 -3.31
CA TYR A 231 -5.96 -26.17 -1.90
C TYR A 231 -5.83 -24.84 -1.15
N PRO A 232 -6.05 -24.80 0.19
CA PRO A 232 -6.25 -25.92 1.10
C PRO A 232 -7.69 -26.44 1.27
N HIS A 233 -8.71 -25.71 0.82
CA HIS A 233 -10.12 -26.04 1.09
C HIS A 233 -10.91 -26.45 -0.15
N GLY A 234 -10.39 -26.25 -1.37
CA GLY A 234 -11.06 -26.63 -2.60
C GLY A 234 -12.23 -25.71 -2.94
N LEU A 235 -12.12 -24.43 -2.59
CA LEU A 235 -13.13 -23.40 -2.89
C LEU A 235 -13.31 -23.25 -4.40
N LYS A 236 -14.54 -22.98 -4.85
CA LYS A 236 -14.86 -22.91 -6.28
C LYS A 236 -15.38 -21.55 -6.70
N GLY A 237 -14.91 -21.09 -7.86
CA GLY A 237 -15.40 -19.85 -8.48
C GLY A 237 -15.22 -18.63 -7.57
N GLU A 238 -16.31 -17.90 -7.34
CA GLU A 238 -16.30 -16.68 -6.54
C GLU A 238 -16.33 -16.91 -5.02
N GLU A 239 -16.44 -18.17 -4.56
CA GLU A 239 -16.19 -18.52 -3.15
C GLU A 239 -14.74 -18.20 -2.76
N ILE A 240 -13.83 -18.22 -3.74
CA ILE A 240 -12.45 -17.81 -3.57
C ILE A 240 -12.40 -16.29 -3.42
N PRO A 241 -11.81 -15.76 -2.33
CA PRO A 241 -11.69 -14.33 -2.10
C PRO A 241 -11.00 -13.62 -3.27
N LEU A 242 -11.49 -12.43 -3.63
CA LEU A 242 -11.03 -11.69 -4.80
C LEU A 242 -9.51 -11.48 -4.82
N ILE A 243 -8.91 -11.12 -3.67
CA ILE A 243 -7.46 -10.95 -3.56
C ILE A 243 -6.73 -12.24 -3.91
N ALA A 244 -7.18 -13.39 -3.42
CA ALA A 244 -6.58 -14.68 -3.73
C ALA A 244 -6.66 -15.03 -5.22
N ARG A 245 -7.81 -14.77 -5.87
CA ARG A 245 -7.95 -14.95 -7.33
C ARG A 245 -6.99 -14.07 -8.13
N ILE A 246 -6.75 -12.83 -7.69
CA ILE A 246 -5.77 -11.93 -8.30
C ILE A 246 -4.34 -12.47 -8.11
N LEU A 247 -4.02 -12.93 -6.89
CA LEU A 247 -2.70 -13.49 -6.58
C LEU A 247 -2.40 -14.76 -7.37
N ALA A 248 -3.38 -15.65 -7.58
CA ALA A 248 -3.18 -16.88 -8.34
C ALA A 248 -2.67 -16.63 -9.78
N VAL A 249 -3.20 -15.60 -10.45
CA VAL A 249 -2.76 -15.18 -11.79
C VAL A 249 -1.35 -14.55 -11.72
N ALA A 250 -1.14 -13.63 -10.78
CA ALA A 250 0.14 -12.92 -10.61
C ALA A 250 1.29 -13.86 -10.26
N ASP A 251 1.06 -14.80 -9.34
CA ASP A 251 2.02 -15.82 -8.90
C ASP A 251 2.37 -16.78 -10.04
N THR A 252 1.37 -17.34 -10.73
CA THR A 252 1.64 -18.24 -11.88
C THR A 252 2.49 -17.54 -12.94
N PHE A 253 2.17 -16.29 -13.27
CA PHE A 253 2.93 -15.55 -14.27
C PHE A 253 4.39 -15.36 -13.84
N ASP A 254 4.65 -14.94 -12.60
CA ASP A 254 6.02 -14.79 -12.12
C ASP A 254 6.75 -16.14 -12.05
N ALA A 255 6.12 -17.17 -11.50
CA ALA A 255 6.71 -18.51 -11.38
C ALA A 255 7.12 -19.11 -12.74
N MET A 256 6.31 -18.90 -13.79
CA MET A 256 6.61 -19.40 -15.15
C MET A 256 7.67 -18.57 -15.88
N THR A 257 7.82 -17.28 -15.55
CA THR A 257 8.75 -16.36 -16.22
C THR A 257 10.07 -16.16 -15.48
N SER A 258 10.12 -16.34 -14.16
CA SER A 258 11.29 -16.13 -13.30
C SER A 258 12.29 -17.29 -13.29
N LYS A 259 11.87 -18.51 -13.67
CA LYS A 259 12.75 -19.71 -13.70
C LYS A 259 13.82 -19.70 -14.79
N ARG A 260 13.79 -18.76 -15.74
CA ARG A 260 14.66 -18.76 -16.92
C ARG A 260 15.73 -17.68 -16.77
N ILE A 261 16.97 -18.11 -16.53
CA ILE A 261 18.18 -17.28 -16.41
C ILE A 261 18.36 -16.35 -17.62
N TYR A 262 17.77 -16.71 -18.77
CA TYR A 262 17.57 -15.85 -19.92
C TYR A 262 16.08 -15.75 -20.22
N ARG A 263 15.48 -14.59 -19.93
CA ARG A 263 14.09 -14.28 -20.29
C ARG A 263 14.03 -14.08 -21.80
N THR A 264 13.40 -15.00 -22.54
CA THR A 264 13.09 -14.76 -23.95
C THR A 264 11.65 -14.27 -24.09
N GLU A 265 11.37 -13.42 -25.08
CA GLU A 265 10.01 -12.98 -25.40
C GLU A 265 9.07 -14.19 -25.63
N LEU A 266 9.63 -15.28 -26.18
CA LEU A 266 8.94 -16.55 -26.38
C LEU A 266 8.38 -17.14 -25.08
N ASP A 267 9.09 -16.95 -23.95
CA ASP A 267 8.67 -17.49 -22.66
C ASP A 267 7.48 -16.73 -22.09
N VAL A 268 7.41 -15.42 -22.33
CA VAL A 268 6.27 -14.60 -21.92
C VAL A 268 5.03 -14.95 -22.74
N HIS A 269 5.15 -15.04 -24.07
CA HIS A 269 4.02 -15.43 -24.91
C HIS A 269 3.46 -16.81 -24.57
N LYS A 270 4.33 -17.78 -24.25
CA LYS A 270 3.91 -19.10 -23.78
C LYS A 270 3.14 -19.03 -22.46
N THR A 271 3.64 -18.25 -21.50
CA THR A 271 2.94 -18.06 -20.21
C THR A 271 1.59 -17.38 -20.39
N LEU A 272 1.50 -16.35 -21.25
CA LEU A 272 0.21 -15.70 -21.56
C LEU A 272 -0.76 -16.67 -22.24
N ALA A 273 -0.28 -17.52 -23.15
CA ALA A 273 -1.09 -18.57 -23.76
C ALA A 273 -1.58 -19.59 -22.72
N GLU A 274 -0.76 -19.99 -21.75
CA GLU A 274 -1.15 -20.88 -20.66
C GLU A 274 -2.24 -20.26 -19.77
N ILE A 275 -2.08 -18.98 -19.39
CA ILE A 275 -3.09 -18.24 -18.62
C ILE A 275 -4.40 -18.17 -19.40
N ASN A 276 -4.34 -17.89 -20.70
CA ASN A 276 -5.52 -17.85 -21.57
C ASN A 276 -6.21 -19.22 -21.71
N GLN A 277 -5.46 -20.31 -21.80
CA GLN A 277 -6.00 -21.67 -21.91
C GLN A 277 -6.66 -22.16 -20.61
N ASN A 278 -6.18 -21.68 -19.46
CA ASN A 278 -6.68 -22.08 -18.15
C ASN A 278 -7.73 -21.09 -17.56
N LYS A 279 -8.32 -20.23 -18.38
CA LYS A 279 -9.44 -19.35 -17.97
C LYS A 279 -10.67 -20.19 -17.60
N GLY A 280 -11.28 -19.88 -16.47
CA GLY A 280 -12.44 -20.61 -15.95
C GLY A 280 -12.10 -21.97 -15.34
N THR A 281 -10.84 -22.41 -15.38
CA THR A 281 -10.37 -23.63 -14.70
C THR A 281 -9.42 -23.28 -13.56
N GLN A 282 -8.17 -22.96 -13.84
CA GLN A 282 -7.24 -22.51 -12.81
C GLN A 282 -7.54 -21.09 -12.39
N PHE A 283 -7.83 -20.22 -13.36
CA PHE A 283 -7.96 -18.79 -13.14
C PHE A 283 -9.38 -18.33 -13.27
N ASP A 284 -9.71 -17.29 -12.50
CA ASP A 284 -10.89 -16.50 -12.74
C ASP A 284 -10.85 -15.92 -14.16
N PRO A 285 -11.90 -16.12 -14.97
CA PRO A 285 -11.91 -15.69 -16.36
C PRO A 285 -11.86 -14.16 -16.53
N GLU A 286 -12.48 -13.38 -15.64
CA GLU A 286 -12.46 -11.92 -15.70
C GLU A 286 -11.06 -11.39 -15.38
N ILE A 287 -10.45 -11.91 -14.31
CA ILE A 287 -9.11 -11.47 -13.88
C ILE A 287 -8.05 -11.87 -14.91
N ALA A 288 -8.14 -13.07 -15.46
CA ALA A 288 -7.23 -13.51 -16.50
C ALA A 288 -7.33 -12.62 -17.75
N GLU A 289 -8.55 -12.23 -18.16
CA GLU A 289 -8.75 -11.31 -19.28
C GLU A 289 -8.14 -9.93 -19.01
N VAL A 290 -8.38 -9.39 -17.82
CA VAL A 290 -7.77 -8.13 -17.37
C VAL A 290 -6.24 -8.20 -17.43
N PHE A 291 -5.67 -9.32 -17.00
CA PHE A 291 -4.23 -9.53 -17.04
C PHE A 291 -3.68 -9.60 -18.46
N LEU A 292 -4.35 -10.33 -19.36
CA LEU A 292 -3.95 -10.42 -20.77
C LEU A 292 -3.96 -9.04 -21.44
N HIS A 293 -5.01 -8.24 -21.23
CA HIS A 293 -5.09 -6.87 -21.76
C HIS A 293 -4.01 -5.94 -21.20
N LEU A 294 -3.61 -6.09 -19.94
CA LEU A 294 -2.50 -5.32 -19.37
C LEU A 294 -1.19 -5.54 -20.15
N PHE A 295 -0.95 -6.76 -20.63
CA PHE A 295 0.24 -7.08 -21.42
C PHE A 295 0.18 -6.60 -22.87
N GLU A 296 -1.03 -6.46 -23.43
CA GLU A 296 -1.22 -5.90 -24.77
C GLU A 296 -1.02 -4.38 -24.79
N GLU A 297 -1.47 -3.68 -23.74
CA GLU A 297 -1.38 -2.22 -23.64
C GLU A 297 0.00 -1.72 -23.18
N GLU A 298 0.60 -2.35 -22.17
CA GLU A 298 1.96 -2.05 -21.73
C GLU A 298 2.92 -2.96 -22.51
N HIS A 299 3.48 -2.46 -23.63
CA HIS A 299 4.51 -3.17 -24.40
C HIS A 299 5.49 -3.93 -23.47
N LEU A 300 5.79 -5.19 -23.80
CA LEU A 300 6.58 -6.19 -23.05
C LEU A 300 7.82 -5.66 -22.27
N ILE A 301 8.39 -4.54 -22.71
CA ILE A 301 9.60 -3.91 -22.17
C ILE A 301 9.34 -3.13 -20.87
N ASP A 302 8.14 -2.55 -20.66
CA ASP A 302 7.86 -1.70 -19.49
C ASP A 302 7.38 -2.49 -18.26
N PHE A 303 6.78 -3.66 -18.46
CA PHE A 303 6.50 -4.60 -17.37
C PHE A 303 7.78 -5.05 -16.64
N GLN A 304 8.88 -5.13 -17.39
CA GLN A 304 10.18 -5.66 -16.95
C GLN A 304 11.15 -4.60 -16.40
N LYS A 305 11.05 -3.33 -16.82
CA LYS A 305 12.05 -2.29 -16.49
C LYS A 305 11.83 -1.54 -15.18
N GLU A 306 10.64 -1.54 -14.60
CA GLU A 306 10.42 -0.96 -13.27
C GLU A 306 10.84 -1.94 -12.16
N SER A 307 12.16 -2.19 -12.05
CA SER A 307 12.78 -2.53 -10.77
C SER A 307 13.29 -1.21 -10.18
N PRO A 308 12.91 -0.79 -8.97
CA PRO A 308 13.58 0.34 -8.34
C PRO A 308 15.06 -0.04 -8.20
N LYS A 309 15.94 0.69 -8.89
CA LYS A 309 17.38 0.66 -8.60
C LYS A 309 17.53 0.99 -7.12
N ILE A 310 17.81 -0.01 -6.29
CA ILE A 310 18.19 0.20 -4.91
C ILE A 310 19.57 0.86 -4.96
N LEU A 311 19.56 2.19 -4.86
CA LEU A 311 20.75 3.00 -4.72
C LEU A 311 21.23 2.84 -3.28
N PHE A 312 21.89 1.72 -2.97
CA PHE A 312 22.79 1.68 -1.83
C PHE A 312 23.93 2.64 -2.12
N LYS A 313 23.81 3.90 -1.67
CA LYS A 313 24.97 4.75 -1.45
C LYS A 313 25.78 4.08 -0.34
N SER A 314 26.70 3.22 -0.73
CA SER A 314 27.88 2.88 0.06
C SER A 314 28.56 4.22 0.39
N GLN A 315 28.39 4.69 1.62
CA GLN A 315 29.34 5.62 2.21
C GLN A 315 30.63 4.82 2.36
N ARG A 316 31.51 4.91 1.36
CA ARG A 316 32.93 4.60 1.54
C ARG A 316 33.43 5.59 2.59
N THR A 317 33.60 5.11 3.82
CA THR A 317 34.53 5.69 4.78
C THR A 317 35.91 5.67 4.13
N LYS A 318 36.31 6.84 3.64
CA LYS A 318 37.70 7.12 3.28
C LYS A 318 38.55 7.02 4.54
N THR A 319 39.52 6.11 4.50
CA THR A 319 40.89 6.27 5.03
C THR A 319 41.05 6.96 6.38
N LEU A 320 41.49 6.19 7.37
CA LEU A 320 42.65 6.57 8.19
C LEU A 320 43.54 5.34 8.31
N GLY A 321 44.56 5.30 7.45
CA GLY A 321 45.80 4.64 7.78
C GLY A 321 46.73 5.70 8.35
N GLN A 322 47.08 5.55 9.62
CA GLN A 322 48.39 5.77 10.23
C GLN A 322 48.33 5.27 11.67
#